data_AF-C5B377-F1
#
_entry.id   AF-C5B377-F1
#
_cell.length_a   1.000
_cell.length_b   1.000
_cell.length_c   1.000
_cell.angle_alpha   90.00
_cell.angle_beta   90.00
_cell.angle_gamma   90.00
#
_symmetry.space_group_name_H-M   'P 1'
#
loop_
_entity.id
_entity.type
_entity.pdbx_description
1 polymer ?
#
loop_
_entity_poly.entity_id
_entity_poly.type
_entity_poly.pdbx_seq_one_letter_code
_entity_poly.pdbx_strand_id
1 'polypeptide(L)'
;MAAEDGGLAGLFTAGILARLPSPVLWCLRWRDLFAPYLVGVSLMPGRVIFAETWNDAEVLPAMEVGLRTFGLTAVEGEVTSLRLICSRRLQRWAERTGIMALVIRHWGIGT
;
A
#
# COMPACT_ATOMS: atom_id res chain seq x y z
N MET A 1 0.45 20.49 -5.14
CA MET A 1 0.85 19.67 -6.30
C MET A 1 1.32 18.28 -5.94
N ALA A 2 2.43 18.08 -5.22
CA ALA A 2 2.90 16.72 -4.92
C ALA A 2 1.99 15.88 -3.99
N ALA A 3 1.21 16.52 -3.10
CA ALA A 3 0.30 15.82 -2.20
C ALA A 3 -0.99 15.35 -2.91
N GLU A 4 -1.53 16.14 -3.85
CA GLU A 4 -2.70 15.70 -4.63
C GLU A 4 -2.38 14.53 -5.57
N ASP A 5 -1.17 14.48 -6.14
CA ASP A 5 -0.75 13.39 -7.02
C ASP A 5 -0.68 12.03 -6.28
N GLY A 6 -0.17 12.02 -5.04
CA GLY A 6 -0.16 10.83 -4.18
C GLY A 6 -1.57 10.36 -3.81
N GLY A 7 -2.47 11.30 -3.48
CA GLY A 7 -3.86 11.00 -3.17
C GLY A 7 -4.64 10.40 -4.36
N LEU A 8 -4.42 10.91 -5.57
CA LEU A 8 -5.05 10.36 -6.79
C LEU A 8 -4.54 8.96 -7.14
N ALA A 9 -3.24 8.74 -7.01
CA ALA A 9 -2.65 7.41 -7.21
C ALA A 9 -3.23 6.40 -6.21
N GLY A 10 -3.35 6.79 -4.94
CA GLY A 10 -3.98 5.98 -3.88
C GLY A 10 -5.46 5.69 -4.15
N LEU A 11 -6.21 6.63 -4.72
CA LEU A 11 -7.60 6.37 -5.10
C LEU A 11 -7.72 5.41 -6.29
N PHE A 12 -6.82 5.52 -7.27
CA PHE A 12 -6.79 4.63 -8.41
C PHE A 12 -6.48 3.18 -7.99
N THR A 13 -5.45 2.98 -7.16
CA THR A 13 -5.11 1.66 -6.60
C THR A 13 -6.24 1.13 -5.71
N ALA A 14 -6.81 1.96 -4.84
CA ALA A 14 -7.96 1.58 -4.02
C ALA A 14 -9.16 1.11 -4.86
N GLY A 15 -9.43 1.71 -6.03
CA GLY A 15 -10.47 1.25 -6.95
C GLY A 15 -10.20 -0.12 -7.61
N ILE A 16 -8.92 -0.47 -7.81
CA ILE A 16 -8.50 -1.82 -8.23
C ILE A 16 -8.71 -2.79 -7.07
N LEU A 17 -8.25 -2.43 -5.88
CA LEU A 17 -8.30 -3.23 -4.66
C LEU A 17 -9.74 -3.49 -4.18
N ALA A 18 -10.66 -2.55 -4.39
CA ALA A 18 -12.07 -2.70 -4.06
C ALA A 18 -12.72 -3.93 -4.75
N ARG A 19 -12.21 -4.33 -5.93
CA ARG A 19 -12.70 -5.48 -6.71
C ARG A 19 -12.24 -6.84 -6.17
N LEU A 20 -11.26 -6.84 -5.28
CA LEU A 20 -10.77 -8.06 -4.65
C LEU A 20 -11.78 -8.51 -3.59
N PRO A 21 -11.85 -9.80 -3.22
CA PRO A 21 -12.85 -10.30 -2.26
C PRO A 21 -12.44 -10.14 -0.79
N SER A 22 -11.14 -10.19 -0.46
CA SER A 22 -10.67 -10.24 0.94
C SER A 22 -10.06 -8.91 1.42
N PRO A 23 -9.69 -8.79 2.71
CA PRO A 23 -9.05 -7.60 3.23
C PRO A 23 -7.74 -7.24 2.53
N VAL A 24 -7.41 -5.95 2.60
CA VAL A 24 -6.19 -5.36 2.04
C VAL A 24 -5.40 -4.72 3.18
N LEU A 25 -4.11 -5.01 3.23
CA LEU A 25 -3.19 -4.33 4.13
C LEU A 25 -2.67 -3.05 3.46
N TRP A 26 -2.73 -1.92 4.17
CA TRP A 26 -2.20 -0.65 3.71
C TRP A 26 -1.07 -0.20 4.64
N CYS A 27 0.16 -0.14 4.12
CA CYS A 27 1.34 0.27 4.85
C CYS A 27 1.68 1.75 4.56
N LEU A 28 1.82 2.58 5.59
CA LEU A 28 2.06 4.02 5.45
C LEU A 28 2.92 4.56 6.60
N ARG A 29 3.74 5.58 6.33
CA ARG A 29 4.66 6.21 7.31
C ARG A 29 3.94 6.99 8.43
N TRP A 30 2.81 7.61 8.12
CA TRP A 30 1.96 8.35 9.07
C TRP A 30 0.66 8.65 8.34
N ARG A 31 -0.45 8.90 9.05
CA ARG A 31 -1.78 9.21 8.48
C ARG A 31 -1.77 10.42 7.53
N ASP A 32 -1.27 10.22 6.33
CA ASP A 32 -1.43 11.11 5.17
C ASP A 32 -2.66 10.69 4.37
N LEU A 33 -3.12 9.44 4.55
CA LEU A 33 -4.33 8.93 3.92
C LEU A 33 -5.57 9.28 4.75
N PHE A 34 -6.37 10.23 4.27
CA PHE A 34 -7.68 10.53 4.83
C PHE A 34 -8.68 9.42 4.44
N ALA A 35 -8.89 8.47 5.35
CA ALA A 35 -9.75 7.28 5.17
C ALA A 35 -11.15 7.51 4.53
N PRO A 36 -11.84 8.67 4.70
CA PRO A 36 -13.10 8.95 4.03
C PRO A 36 -13.09 8.86 2.50
N TYR A 37 -11.95 9.11 1.83
CA TYR A 37 -11.88 9.00 0.37
C TYR A 37 -12.03 7.56 -0.14
N LEU A 38 -11.73 6.55 0.69
CA LEU A 38 -11.84 5.13 0.31
C LEU A 38 -13.30 4.70 0.06
N VAL A 39 -14.26 5.33 0.77
CA VAL A 39 -15.69 5.12 0.55
C VAL A 39 -16.10 5.55 -0.86
N GLY A 40 -15.47 6.60 -1.40
CA GLY A 40 -15.72 7.10 -2.75
C GLY A 40 -15.33 6.13 -3.87
N VAL A 41 -14.46 5.16 -3.58
CA VAL A 41 -13.98 4.14 -4.54
C VAL A 41 -14.48 2.73 -4.21
N SER A 42 -15.51 2.62 -3.36
CA SER A 42 -16.14 1.34 -2.94
C SER A 42 -15.21 0.41 -2.16
N LEU A 43 -14.07 0.91 -1.67
CA LEU A 43 -13.22 0.17 -0.73
C LEU A 43 -13.77 0.40 0.68
N MET A 44 -14.64 -0.50 1.13
CA MET A 44 -15.26 -0.41 2.45
C MET A 44 -14.20 -0.31 3.56
N PRO A 45 -14.29 0.66 4.50
CA PRO A 45 -13.30 0.83 5.55
C PRO A 45 -13.04 -0.44 6.39
N GLY A 46 -14.06 -1.28 6.58
CA GLY A 46 -13.92 -2.57 7.28
C GLY A 46 -13.07 -3.63 6.55
N ARG A 47 -12.64 -3.35 5.30
CA ARG A 47 -11.78 -4.23 4.50
C ARG A 47 -10.33 -3.77 4.46
N VAL A 48 -10.01 -2.63 5.07
CA VAL A 48 -8.67 -2.05 5.04
C VAL A 48 -8.03 -2.17 6.42
N ILE A 49 -6.88 -2.83 6.47
CA ILE A 49 -6.05 -2.93 7.67
C ILE A 49 -4.91 -1.93 7.51
N PHE A 50 -4.85 -0.93 8.38
CA PHE A 50 -3.77 0.06 8.34
C PHE A 50 -2.58 -0.42 9.17
N ALA A 51 -1.39 -0.40 8.57
CA ALA A 51 -0.11 -0.59 9.21
C ALA A 51 0.69 0.71 9.16
N GLU A 52 0.65 1.46 10.26
CA GLU A 52 1.43 2.68 10.43
C GLU A 52 2.88 2.31 10.80
N THR A 53 3.86 2.82 10.04
CA THR A 53 5.29 2.59 10.28
C THR A 53 5.94 3.81 10.90
N TRP A 54 7.09 3.65 11.56
CA TRP A 54 7.77 4.79 12.19
C TRP A 54 8.45 5.70 11.16
N ASN A 55 8.93 5.11 10.08
CA ASN A 55 9.64 5.81 9.00
C ASN A 55 9.36 5.18 7.63
N ASP A 56 9.77 5.88 6.57
CA ASP A 56 9.59 5.46 5.17
C ASP A 56 10.28 4.13 4.86
N ALA A 57 11.44 3.90 5.48
CA ALA A 57 12.24 2.70 5.25
C ALA A 57 11.58 1.43 5.81
N GLU A 58 10.62 1.57 6.73
CA GLU A 58 9.87 0.48 7.34
C GLU A 58 8.63 0.05 6.54
N VAL A 59 8.16 0.84 5.57
CA VAL A 59 6.98 0.50 4.75
C VAL A 59 7.21 -0.79 3.97
N LEU A 60 8.31 -0.92 3.22
CA LEU A 60 8.58 -2.12 2.42
C LEU A 60 8.79 -3.38 3.30
N PRO A 61 9.52 -3.33 4.43
CA PRO A 61 9.52 -4.42 5.41
C PRO A 61 8.13 -4.80 5.93
N ALA A 62 7.28 -3.82 6.27
CA ALA A 62 5.92 -4.07 6.74
C ALA A 62 5.07 -4.77 5.65
N MET A 63 5.20 -4.32 4.40
CA MET A 63 4.56 -4.97 3.26
C MET A 63 4.99 -6.42 3.09
N GLU A 64 6.29 -6.72 3.24
CA GLU A 64 6.78 -8.11 3.16
C GLU A 64 6.21 -9.01 4.26
N VAL A 65 6.01 -8.49 5.47
CA VAL A 65 5.33 -9.22 6.55
C VAL A 65 3.87 -9.46 6.17
N GLY A 66 3.20 -8.46 5.59
CA GLY A 66 1.85 -8.59 5.04
C GLY A 66 1.73 -9.70 4.02
N LEU A 67 2.65 -9.75 3.04
CA LEU A 67 2.65 -10.79 2.01
C LEU A 67 2.86 -12.20 2.57
N ARG A 68 3.46 -12.35 3.76
CA ARG A 68 3.61 -13.67 4.41
C ARG A 68 2.39 -14.07 5.26
N THR A 69 1.42 -13.18 5.40
CA THR A 69 0.25 -13.36 6.26
C THR A 69 -0.92 -13.90 5.44
N PHE A 70 -1.54 -14.98 5.90
CA PHE A 70 -2.72 -15.55 5.26
C PHE A 70 -3.97 -14.67 5.49
N GLY A 71 -4.91 -14.71 4.54
CA GLY A 71 -6.20 -14.00 4.65
C GLY A 71 -6.25 -12.60 4.04
N LEU A 72 -5.14 -12.13 3.47
CA LEU A 72 -5.09 -10.90 2.67
C LEU A 72 -5.21 -11.25 1.18
N THR A 73 -5.84 -10.38 0.38
CA THR A 73 -5.77 -10.48 -1.09
C THR A 73 -4.81 -9.48 -1.69
N ALA A 74 -4.49 -8.40 -0.97
CA ALA A 74 -3.51 -7.43 -1.42
C ALA A 74 -2.79 -6.73 -0.27
N VAL A 75 -1.64 -6.17 -0.61
CA VAL A 75 -0.84 -5.28 0.21
C VAL A 75 -0.50 -4.05 -0.63
N GLU A 76 -0.83 -2.87 -0.12
CA GLU A 76 -0.47 -1.57 -0.69
C GLU A 76 0.50 -0.84 0.23
N GLY A 77 1.46 -0.13 -0.34
CA GLY A 77 2.34 0.74 0.43
C GLY A 77 2.82 1.94 -0.36
N GLU A 78 3.03 3.04 0.35
CA GLU A 78 3.50 4.31 -0.21
C GLU A 78 4.92 4.61 0.27
N VAL A 79 5.83 4.89 -0.68
CA VAL A 79 7.26 5.09 -0.39
C VAL A 79 7.88 6.23 -1.20
N THR A 80 8.88 6.91 -0.66
CA THR A 80 9.62 7.94 -1.40
C THR A 80 10.57 7.33 -2.45
N SER A 81 11.10 6.14 -2.15
CA SER A 81 12.09 5.46 -2.96
C SER A 81 11.94 3.93 -2.90
N LEU A 82 11.97 3.29 -4.06
CA LEU A 82 11.91 1.84 -4.18
C LEU A 82 13.24 1.32 -4.75
N ARG A 83 14.08 0.74 -3.88
CA ARG A 83 15.34 0.12 -4.30
C ARG A 83 15.09 -1.21 -5.01
N LEU A 84 15.93 -1.54 -6.00
CA LEU A 84 15.82 -2.77 -6.81
C LEU A 84 15.80 -4.06 -5.97
N ILE A 85 16.60 -4.12 -4.89
CA ILE A 85 16.64 -5.28 -4.00
C ILE A 85 15.30 -5.47 -3.29
N CYS A 86 14.71 -4.40 -2.75
CA CYS A 86 13.41 -4.46 -2.08
C CYS A 86 12.29 -4.84 -3.07
N SER A 87 12.29 -4.24 -4.27
CA SER A 87 11.34 -4.59 -5.35
C SER A 87 11.38 -6.09 -5.69
N ARG A 88 12.58 -6.66 -5.91
CA ARG A 88 12.74 -8.09 -6.20
C ARG A 88 12.35 -9.02 -5.04
N ARG A 89 12.48 -8.56 -3.79
CA ARG A 89 12.04 -9.34 -2.62
C ARG A 89 10.52 -9.35 -2.53
N LEU A 90 9.89 -8.19 -2.68
CA LEU A 90 8.43 -8.04 -2.71
C LEU A 90 7.80 -8.86 -3.84
N GLN A 91 8.31 -8.73 -5.06
CA GLN A 91 7.82 -9.49 -6.21
C GLN A 91 7.88 -11.01 -5.95
N ARG A 92 9.00 -11.51 -5.41
CA ARG A 92 9.10 -12.94 -5.07
C ARG A 92 8.10 -13.37 -4.00
N TRP A 93 7.82 -12.52 -3.01
CA TRP A 93 6.78 -12.84 -2.02
C TRP A 93 5.39 -12.82 -2.63
N ALA A 94 5.08 -11.85 -3.50
CA ALA A 94 3.80 -11.77 -4.20
C ALA A 94 3.59 -13.02 -5.09
N GLU A 95 4.60 -13.43 -5.85
CA GLU A 95 4.55 -14.66 -6.67
C GLU A 95 4.32 -15.92 -5.83
N ARG A 96 5.01 -16.03 -4.69
CA ARG A 96 4.90 -17.21 -3.82
C ARG A 96 3.56 -17.32 -3.10
N THR A 97 2.91 -16.19 -2.82
CA THR A 97 1.71 -16.13 -1.98
C THR A 97 0.44 -15.93 -2.78
N GLY A 98 0.54 -15.46 -4.03
CA GLY A 98 -0.59 -15.06 -4.84
C GLY A 98 -1.26 -13.76 -4.37
N ILE A 99 -0.70 -13.09 -3.34
CA ILE A 99 -1.20 -11.83 -2.81
C ILE A 99 -0.67 -10.69 -3.69
N MET A 100 -1.57 -9.81 -4.13
CA MET A 100 -1.21 -8.66 -4.96
C MET A 100 -0.39 -7.65 -4.14
N ALA A 101 0.76 -7.21 -4.66
CA ALA A 101 1.55 -6.14 -4.07
C ALA A 101 1.49 -4.89 -4.95
N LEU A 102 1.00 -3.78 -4.38
CA LEU A 102 0.99 -2.46 -5.03
C LEU A 102 1.92 -1.53 -4.25
N VAL A 103 2.82 -0.86 -4.96
CA VAL A 103 3.72 0.15 -4.37
C VAL A 103 3.50 1.45 -5.10
N ILE A 104 3.05 2.47 -4.38
CA ILE A 104 2.98 3.84 -4.88
C ILE A 104 4.29 4.52 -4.50
N ARG A 105 4.95 5.10 -5.50
CA ARG A 105 6.07 5.99 -5.25
C ARG A 105 5.57 7.42 -5.23
N HIS A 106 5.56 8.05 -4.07
CA HIS A 106 5.26 9.48 -3.98
C HIS A 106 6.56 10.27 -4.13
N TRP A 107 6.52 11.33 -4.95
CA TRP A 107 7.65 12.24 -5.11
C TRP A 107 7.60 13.29 -4.01
N GLY A 108 8.20 12.96 -2.86
CA GLY A 108 8.50 13.98 -1.85
C GLY A 108 9.60 14.90 -2.37
N ILE A 109 9.32 16.20 -2.44
CA ILE A 109 10.39 17.20 -2.54
C ILE A 109 11.20 17.05 -1.25
N GLY A 110 12.44 16.58 -1.36
CA GLY A 110 13.32 16.45 -0.21
C GLY A 110 13.41 17.80 0.51
N THR A 111 12.89 17.85 1.72
CA THR A 111 13.13 18.92 2.70
C THR A 111 13.83 18.29 3.89
#